data_AF-A0A821YYV1-F1
#
_entry.id   AF-A0A821YYV1-F1
#
_cell.length_a   1.000
_cell.length_b   1.000
_cell.length_c   1.000
_cell.angle_alpha   90.00
_cell.angle_beta   90.00
_cell.angle_gamma   90.00
#
_symmetry.space_group_name_H-M   'P 1'
#
loop_
_entity.id
_entity.type
_entity.pdbx_description
1 polymer ?
#
loop_
_entity_poly.entity_id
_entity_poly.type
_entity_poly.pdbx_seq_one_letter_code
_entity_poly.pdbx_strand_id
1 'polypeptide(L)' 'MSSTTSQKFRDFTGEPLKDTHISEVPGLGPKLASNLEEPDIAK' A
#
# COMPACT_ATOMS: atom_id res chain seq x y z
N MET A 1 22.08 -8.02 -11.47
CA MET A 1 21.39 -8.64 -10.32
C MET A 1 19.88 -8.52 -10.56
N SER A 2 19.14 -9.63 -10.51
CA SER A 2 17.66 -9.59 -10.61
C SER A 2 17.08 -9.37 -9.22
N SER A 3 16.22 -8.36 -9.06
CA SER A 3 15.55 -8.09 -7.78
C SER A 3 14.39 -9.04 -7.56
N THR A 4 14.26 -9.59 -6.35
CA THR A 4 13.13 -10.43 -5.93
C THR A 4 11.91 -9.63 -5.47
N THR A 5 12.01 -8.30 -5.43
CA THR A 5 10.89 -7.43 -5.03
C THR A 5 9.81 -7.38 -6.11
N SER A 6 8.57 -7.13 -5.70
CA SER A 6 7.45 -6.98 -6.63
C SER A 6 7.57 -5.68 -7.44
N GLN A 7 6.95 -5.66 -8.63
CA GLN A 7 6.91 -4.43 -9.43
C GLN A 7 6.23 -3.29 -8.68
N LYS A 8 5.10 -3.57 -8.02
CA LYS A 8 4.36 -2.62 -7.16
C LYS A 8 5.27 -1.98 -6.10
N PHE A 9 6.17 -2.76 -5.50
CA PHE A 9 7.14 -2.22 -4.54
C PHE A 9 8.14 -1.26 -5.19
N ARG A 10 8.67 -1.59 -6.37
CA ARG A 10 9.59 -0.71 -7.09
C ARG A 10 8.94 0.63 -7.42
N ASP A 11 7.72 0.58 -7.94
CA ASP A 11 6.95 1.76 -8.33
C ASP A 11 6.62 2.64 -7.12
N PHE A 12 6.33 2.03 -5.97
CA PHE A 12 6.05 2.72 -4.72
C PHE A 12 7.26 3.41 -4.10
N THR A 13 8.46 2.80 -4.16
CA THR A 13 9.67 3.33 -3.50
C THR A 13 10.34 4.50 -4.24
N GLY A 14 9.95 4.76 -5.49
CA GLY A 14 10.55 5.81 -6.32
C GLY A 14 10.06 7.23 -6.01
N GLU A 15 8.97 7.36 -5.26
CA GLU A 15 8.30 8.63 -4.97
C GLU A 15 8.18 8.85 -3.44
N PRO A 16 8.21 10.09 -2.95
CA PRO A 16 7.86 10.39 -1.57
C PRO A 16 6.44 9.89 -1.24
N LEU A 17 6.24 9.43 0.00
CA LEU A 17 4.92 9.12 0.55
C LEU A 17 4.10 10.43 0.59
N LYS A 18 3.35 10.71 -0.47
CA LYS A 18 2.39 11.82 -0.60
C LYS A 18 1.06 11.37 0.02
N ASP A 19 -0.05 11.99 -0.37
CA ASP A 19 -1.42 11.51 -0.11
C ASP A 19 -1.75 10.26 -0.95
N THR A 20 -0.85 9.28 -0.90
CA THR A 20 -0.92 8.02 -1.63
C THR A 20 -2.02 7.15 -1.03
N HIS A 21 -2.89 6.59 -1.87
CA HIS A 21 -4.01 5.78 -1.40
C HIS A 21 -3.48 4.50 -0.75
N ILE A 22 -4.08 4.05 0.36
CA ILE A 22 -3.58 2.89 1.12
C ILE A 22 -3.57 1.60 0.27
N SER A 23 -4.44 1.50 -0.73
CA SER A 23 -4.43 0.42 -1.73
C SER A 23 -3.19 0.38 -2.62
N GLU A 24 -2.43 1.46 -2.73
CA GLU A 24 -1.22 1.55 -3.54
C GLU A 24 0.02 1.03 -2.79
N VAL A 25 -0.10 0.80 -1.48
CA VAL A 25 0.98 0.21 -0.68
C VAL A 25 1.22 -1.25 -1.09
N PRO A 26 2.47 -1.65 -1.36
CA PRO A 26 2.83 -3.04 -1.64
C PRO A 26 2.46 -3.96 -0.47
N GLY A 27 1.83 -5.10 -0.77
CA GLY A 27 1.35 -6.04 0.26
C GLY A 27 -0.04 -5.74 0.80
N LEU A 28 -0.59 -4.54 0.57
CA LEU A 28 -1.99 -4.22 0.89
C LEU A 28 -2.88 -4.55 -0.31
N GLY A 29 -3.42 -5.77 -0.29
CA GLY A 29 -4.50 -6.17 -1.19
C GLY A 29 -5.85 -5.58 -0.77
N PRO A 30 -6.91 -5.73 -1.60
CA PRO A 30 -8.19 -5.05 -1.40
C PRO A 30 -8.80 -5.23 0.00
N LYS A 31 -8.73 -6.44 0.56
CA LYS A 31 -9.24 -6.77 1.90
C LYS A 31 -8.48 -6.10 3.05
N LEU A 32 -7.18 -5.89 2.89
CA LEU A 32 -6.36 -5.25 3.91
C LEU A 32 -6.47 -3.72 3.82
N ALA A 33 -6.55 -3.20 2.59
CA ALA A 33 -6.81 -1.78 2.36
C ALA A 33 -8.15 -1.35 2.98
N SER A 34 -9.23 -2.09 2.73
CA SER A 34 -10.56 -1.76 3.29
C SER A 34 -10.57 -1.71 4.82
N ASN A 35 -9.86 -2.63 5.49
CA ASN A 35 -9.80 -2.66 6.95
C ASN A 35 -9.00 -1.50 7.56
N LEU A 36 -8.15 -0.83 6.77
CA LEU A 36 -7.34 0.31 7.19
C LEU A 36 -7.96 1.65 6.79
N GLU A 37 -8.86 1.64 5.79
CA GLU A 37 -9.66 2.80 5.38
C GLU A 37 -10.86 3.03 6.32
N GLU A 38 -11.38 1.97 6.94
CA GLU A 38 -12.45 2.10 7.94
C GLU A 38 -11.88 2.74 9.22
N PRO A 39 -12.31 3.96 9.59
CA PRO A 39 -12.00 4.49 10.91
C PRO A 39 -12.81 3.66 11.91
N ASP A 40 -12.14 2.73 12.59
CA ASP A 40 -12.72 1.98 13.70
C ASP A 40 -12.85 2.87 14.96
N ILE A 41 -13.43 4.06 14.79
CA ILE A 41 -14.02 4.89 15.85
C ILE A 41 -15.53 4.63 15.83
N ALA A 42 -15.94 3.38 16.09
CA ALA A 42 -17.26 3.06 16.63
C ALA A 42 -17.41 1.57 16.94
N LYS A 43 -16.78 1.12 18.03
CA LYS A 43 -17.46 0.28 19.04
C LYS A 43 -16.71 0.27 20.37
#